data_AF-A0AAX3WTH1-F1
#
_entry.id   AF-A0AAX3WTH1-F1
#
_cell.length_a   1.000
_cell.length_b   1.000
_cell.length_c   1.000
_cell.angle_alpha   90.00
_cell.angle_beta   90.00
_cell.angle_gamma   90.00
#
_symmetry.space_group_name_H-M   'P 1'
#
loop_
_entity.id
_entity.type
_entity.pdbx_description
1 polymer ?
#
loop_
_entity_poly.entity_id
_entity_poly.type
_entity_poly.pdbx_seq_one_letter_code
_entity_poly.pdbx_strand_id
1 'polypeptide(L)'
;MAKLTLDGLKAKLTPAKMTAAELLLEREYAPKGEKATYESIAGELGIGIRTLYEWRKEPAFVQYMAAISDTKLDSYRSLADAQLVRLIQGTSNNGMAAIKALELFYKINGKLVDKREVVTHEQSLADTLDVDKVKADIERLRQSM
;
A
#
# COMPACT_ATOMS: atom_id res chain seq x y z
N MET A 1 5.81 -11.87 6.33
CA MET A 1 7.28 -11.81 6.21
C MET A 1 7.76 -10.54 6.89
N ALA A 2 8.80 -10.59 7.72
CA ALA A 2 9.35 -9.38 8.35
C ALA A 2 9.84 -8.40 7.25
N LYS A 3 9.42 -7.13 7.31
CA LYS A 3 9.90 -6.09 6.40
C LYS A 3 11.39 -5.90 6.71
N LEU A 4 12.25 -6.25 5.75
CA LEU A 4 13.69 -6.11 5.91
C LEU A 4 14.03 -4.62 6.02
N THR A 5 14.99 -4.26 6.87
CA THR A 5 15.48 -2.87 6.96
C THR A 5 16.12 -2.43 5.65
N LEU A 6 16.22 -1.11 5.41
CA LEU A 6 16.83 -0.58 4.20
C LEU A 6 18.25 -1.14 3.99
N ASP A 7 19.04 -1.22 5.07
CA ASP A 7 20.40 -1.76 5.02
C ASP A 7 20.41 -3.26 4.66
N GLY A 8 19.44 -4.03 5.16
CA GLY A 8 19.29 -5.43 4.79
C GLY A 8 18.89 -5.62 3.31
N LEU A 9 18.15 -4.67 2.73
CA LEU A 9 17.84 -4.67 1.29
C LEU A 9 19.06 -4.32 0.46
N LYS A 10 19.83 -3.29 0.86
CA LYS A 10 21.08 -2.90 0.21
C LYS A 10 22.09 -4.03 0.16
N ALA A 11 22.21 -4.81 1.25
CA ALA A 11 23.12 -5.95 1.32
C ALA A 11 22.82 -7.06 0.28
N LYS A 12 21.61 -7.11 -0.29
CA LYS A 12 21.21 -8.08 -1.32
C LYS A 12 21.43 -7.57 -2.74
N LEU A 13 21.90 -6.34 -2.91
CA LEU A 13 22.02 -5.66 -4.19
C LEU A 13 23.47 -5.30 -4.46
N THR A 14 23.85 -5.31 -5.74
CA THR A 14 25.12 -4.74 -6.18
C THR A 14 25.02 -3.21 -6.23
N PRO A 15 26.14 -2.47 -6.12
CA PRO A 15 26.14 -1.02 -6.30
C PRO A 15 25.46 -0.57 -7.59
N ALA A 16 25.73 -1.25 -8.71
CA ALA A 16 25.09 -0.95 -9.99
C ALA A 16 23.55 -1.09 -9.95
N LYS A 17 23.02 -2.08 -9.21
CA LYS A 17 21.57 -2.24 -9.01
C LYS A 17 21.00 -1.12 -8.14
N MET A 18 21.72 -0.67 -7.12
CA MET A 18 21.28 0.46 -6.29
C MET A 18 21.21 1.75 -7.12
N THR A 19 22.25 2.05 -7.90
CA THR A 19 22.25 3.20 -8.82
C THR A 19 21.15 3.09 -9.88
N ALA A 20 20.95 1.90 -10.45
CA ALA A 20 19.85 1.68 -11.39
C ALA A 20 18.48 1.98 -10.78
N ALA A 21 18.26 1.59 -9.53
CA ALA A 21 17.01 1.87 -8.82
C ALA A 21 16.80 3.37 -8.59
N GLU A 22 17.85 4.12 -8.26
CA GLU A 22 17.80 5.58 -8.10
C GLU A 22 17.48 6.28 -9.43
N LEU A 23 18.17 5.94 -10.51
CA LEU A 23 17.91 6.49 -11.85
C LEU A 23 16.48 6.19 -12.34
N LEU A 24 15.99 4.97 -12.08
CA LEU A 24 14.61 4.59 -12.39
C LEU A 24 13.60 5.39 -11.57
N LEU A 25 13.89 5.66 -10.29
CA LEU A 25 13.04 6.49 -9.45
C LEU A 25 13.01 7.93 -9.95
N GLU A 26 14.16 8.53 -10.24
CA GLU A 26 14.27 9.89 -10.78
C GLU A 26 13.46 10.04 -12.08
N ARG A 27 13.57 9.06 -12.97
CA ARG A 27 12.79 8.99 -14.20
C ARG A 27 11.28 9.08 -13.96
N GLU A 28 10.76 8.48 -12.89
CA GLU A 28 9.32 8.51 -12.62
C GLU A 28 8.81 9.88 -12.21
N TYR A 29 9.63 10.64 -11.48
CA TYR A 29 9.30 11.99 -11.02
C TYR A 29 9.72 13.10 -12.01
N ALA A 30 10.47 12.77 -13.07
CA ALA A 30 10.84 13.72 -14.10
C ALA A 30 9.61 14.24 -14.89
N PRO A 31 9.62 15.52 -15.30
CA PRO A 31 8.56 16.11 -16.12
C PRO A 31 8.31 15.33 -17.42
N LYS A 32 7.10 15.48 -17.98
CA LYS A 32 6.75 14.87 -19.26
C LYS A 32 7.64 15.46 -20.36
N GLY A 33 8.38 14.59 -21.05
CA GLY A 33 9.34 14.97 -22.10
C GLY A 33 10.81 14.95 -21.66
N GLU A 34 11.07 14.93 -20.35
CA GLU A 34 12.43 14.87 -19.77
C GLU A 34 12.75 13.49 -19.17
N LYS A 35 11.80 12.55 -19.24
CA LYS A 35 12.00 11.19 -18.72
C LYS A 35 13.07 10.46 -19.51
N ALA A 36 14.15 10.08 -18.83
CA ALA A 36 15.19 9.21 -19.39
C ALA A 36 14.58 7.90 -19.95
N THR A 37 15.11 7.43 -21.07
CA THR A 37 14.73 6.13 -21.63
C THR A 37 15.43 4.99 -20.89
N TYR A 38 14.90 3.77 -20.98
CA TYR A 38 15.57 2.61 -20.37
C TYR A 38 16.92 2.33 -21.04
N GLU A 39 17.01 2.63 -22.34
CA GLU A 39 18.23 2.62 -23.15
C GLU A 39 19.27 3.57 -22.57
N SER A 40 18.88 4.81 -22.24
CA SER A 40 19.77 5.81 -21.65
C SER A 40 20.28 5.37 -20.28
N ILE A 41 19.39 4.90 -19.41
CA ILE A 41 19.75 4.44 -18.05
C ILE A 41 20.68 3.22 -18.13
N ALA A 42 20.38 2.27 -19.02
CA ALA A 42 21.23 1.11 -19.22
C ALA A 42 22.62 1.50 -19.77
N GLY A 43 22.66 2.47 -20.69
CA GLY A 43 23.90 3.02 -21.24
C GLY A 43 24.76 3.71 -20.20
N GLU A 44 24.15 4.53 -19.32
CA GLU A 44 24.84 5.19 -18.20
C GLU A 44 25.49 4.20 -17.22
N LEU A 45 24.85 3.05 -17.02
CA LEU A 45 25.34 1.97 -16.17
C LEU A 45 26.29 1.00 -16.87
N GLY A 46 26.50 1.14 -18.19
CA GLY A 46 27.30 0.21 -18.98
C GLY A 46 26.71 -1.21 -19.09
N ILE A 47 25.39 -1.35 -19.02
CA ILE A 47 24.69 -2.64 -19.08
C ILE A 47 23.77 -2.73 -20.31
N GLY A 48 23.37 -3.95 -20.67
CA GLY A 48 22.32 -4.16 -21.67
C GLY A 48 20.92 -3.82 -21.14
N ILE A 49 20.05 -3.32 -22.01
CA ILE A 49 18.62 -3.04 -21.70
C ILE A 49 17.92 -4.28 -21.14
N ARG A 50 18.24 -5.47 -21.69
CA ARG A 50 17.71 -6.76 -21.22
C ARG A 50 18.09 -7.01 -19.75
N THR A 51 19.31 -6.67 -19.35
CA THR A 51 19.80 -6.80 -17.97
C THR A 51 18.99 -5.90 -17.03
N LEU A 52 18.81 -4.63 -17.39
CA LEU A 52 18.00 -3.69 -16.61
C LEU A 52 16.56 -4.19 -16.44
N TYR A 53 15.97 -4.73 -17.52
CA TYR A 53 14.64 -5.29 -17.48
C TYR A 53 14.52 -6.53 -16.59
N GLU A 54 15.52 -7.41 -16.57
CA GLU A 54 15.52 -8.57 -15.66
C GLU A 54 15.71 -8.15 -14.20
N TRP A 55 16.58 -7.18 -13.91
CA TRP A 55 16.74 -6.64 -12.55
C TRP A 55 15.44 -6.10 -11.98
N ARG A 56 14.63 -5.41 -12.80
CA ARG A 56 13.32 -4.88 -12.39
C ARG A 56 12.29 -5.94 -11.97
N LYS A 57 12.55 -7.22 -12.23
CA LYS A 57 11.70 -8.33 -11.79
C LYS A 57 12.24 -9.03 -10.55
N GLU A 58 13.51 -8.80 -10.20
CA GLU A 58 14.13 -9.48 -9.07
C GLU A 58 13.47 -9.01 -7.76
N PRO A 59 13.05 -9.94 -6.86
CA PRO A 59 12.36 -9.56 -5.63
C PRO A 59 13.14 -8.58 -4.74
N ALA A 60 14.46 -8.75 -4.62
CA ALA A 60 15.30 -7.85 -3.82
C ALA A 60 15.33 -6.43 -4.41
N PHE A 61 15.39 -6.32 -5.74
CA PHE A 61 15.37 -5.05 -6.44
C PHE A 61 14.02 -4.34 -6.29
N VAL A 62 12.91 -5.07 -6.47
CA VAL A 62 11.56 -4.53 -6.31
C VAL A 62 11.32 -4.03 -4.88
N GLN A 63 11.76 -4.80 -3.88
CA GLN A 63 11.64 -4.41 -2.47
C GLN A 63 12.45 -3.15 -2.15
N TYR A 64 13.66 -3.04 -2.70
CA TYR A 64 14.47 -1.83 -2.54
C TYR A 64 13.85 -0.61 -3.24
N MET A 65 13.39 -0.78 -4.49
CA MET A 65 12.65 0.26 -5.23
C MET A 65 11.45 0.79 -4.44
N ALA A 66 10.67 -0.11 -3.84
CA ALA A 66 9.54 0.28 -2.99
C ALA A 66 10.01 1.10 -1.78
N ALA A 67 11.08 0.66 -1.09
CA ALA A 67 11.61 1.37 0.08
C ALA A 67 12.13 2.79 -0.24
N ILE A 68 12.86 2.96 -1.35
CA ILE A 68 13.33 4.28 -1.78
C ILE A 68 12.18 5.16 -2.31
N SER A 69 11.15 4.56 -2.91
CA SER A 69 9.94 5.26 -3.34
C SER A 69 9.12 5.76 -2.15
N ASP A 70 8.99 4.97 -1.07
CA ASP A 70 8.35 5.40 0.18
C ASP A 70 9.06 6.66 0.73
N THR A 71 10.40 6.61 0.79
CA THR A 71 11.23 7.74 1.26
C THR A 71 11.05 8.98 0.38
N LYS A 72 11.00 8.80 -0.94
CA LYS A 72 10.78 9.90 -1.89
C LYS A 72 9.39 10.49 -1.74
N LEU A 73 8.35 9.67 -1.58
CA LEU A 73 6.99 10.14 -1.33
C LEU A 73 6.91 10.96 -0.03
N ASP A 74 7.57 10.49 1.03
CA ASP A 74 7.62 11.20 2.31
C ASP A 74 8.28 12.58 2.17
N SER A 75 9.24 12.76 1.25
CA SER A 75 9.83 14.08 0.97
C SER A 75 8.81 15.09 0.42
N TYR A 76 7.70 14.63 -0.17
CA TYR A 76 6.60 15.50 -0.63
C TYR A 76 5.61 15.84 0.49
N ARG A 77 5.80 15.34 1.72
CA ARG A 77 4.84 15.53 2.81
C ARG A 77 4.54 17.00 3.08
N SER A 78 5.58 17.84 3.21
CA SER A 78 5.41 19.27 3.45
C SER A 78 4.67 19.98 2.30
N LEU A 79 4.89 19.54 1.05
CA LEU A 79 4.16 20.07 -0.11
C LEU A 79 2.68 19.67 -0.06
N ALA A 80 2.41 18.40 0.23
CA ALA A 80 1.04 17.89 0.36
C ALA A 80 0.27 18.60 1.48
N ASP A 81 0.91 18.79 2.64
CA ASP A 81 0.33 19.49 3.80
C ASP A 81 0.07 20.98 3.46
N ALA A 82 0.98 21.65 2.74
CA ALA A 82 0.76 23.02 2.28
C ALA A 82 -0.42 23.14 1.29
N GLN A 83 -0.55 22.19 0.35
CA GLN A 83 -1.70 22.15 -0.57
C GLN A 83 -3.01 21.88 0.17
N LEU A 84 -3.00 21.03 1.21
CA LEU A 84 -4.17 20.78 2.05
C LEU A 84 -4.64 22.06 2.75
N VAL A 85 -3.72 22.83 3.35
CA VAL A 85 -4.03 24.12 3.99
C VAL A 85 -4.61 25.11 2.96
N ARG A 86 -4.02 25.17 1.76
CA ARG A 86 -4.51 26.04 0.67
C ARG A 86 -5.96 25.74 0.28
N LEU A 87 -6.33 24.45 0.22
CA LEU A 87 -7.69 24.00 -0.07
C LEU A 87 -8.67 24.33 1.06
N ILE A 88 -8.24 24.26 2.32
CA ILE A 88 -9.04 24.65 3.49
C ILE A 88 -9.30 26.16 3.48
N GLN A 89 -8.32 26.96 3.09
CA GLN A 89 -8.46 28.42 2.97
C GLN A 89 -9.40 28.87 1.83
N GLY A 90 -9.92 27.95 1.01
CA GLY A 90 -10.92 28.25 -0.02
C GLY A 90 -10.35 28.93 -1.28
N THR A 91 -9.03 28.99 -1.42
CA THR A 91 -8.34 29.54 -2.61
C THR A 91 -8.37 28.61 -3.84
N SER A 92 -9.14 27.52 -3.79
CA SER A 92 -9.49 26.73 -4.97
C SER A 92 -10.34 27.58 -5.93
N ASN A 93 -10.22 27.39 -7.24
CA ASN A 93 -10.83 28.21 -8.31
C ASN A 93 -12.37 28.42 -8.21
N ASN A 94 -13.04 27.75 -7.28
CA ASN A 94 -14.46 27.77 -7.00
C ASN A 94 -14.83 28.37 -5.63
N GLY A 95 -13.87 28.95 -4.87
CA GLY A 95 -14.11 29.77 -3.68
C GLY A 95 -14.69 29.05 -2.44
N MET A 96 -15.02 27.76 -2.57
CA MET A 96 -15.51 26.95 -1.47
C MET A 96 -14.34 26.22 -0.81
N ALA A 97 -14.23 26.36 0.51
CA ALA A 97 -13.41 25.46 1.31
C ALA A 97 -13.86 24.03 1.01
N ALA A 98 -12.95 23.20 0.52
CA ALA A 98 -13.31 21.83 0.18
C ALA A 98 -13.66 21.09 1.49
N ILE A 99 -14.94 20.78 1.72
CA ILE A 99 -15.40 19.98 2.87
C ILE A 99 -14.54 18.72 3.01
N LYS A 100 -14.12 18.15 1.87
CA LYS A 100 -13.22 16.99 1.82
C LYS A 100 -11.82 17.26 2.37
N ALA A 101 -11.27 18.46 2.17
CA ALA A 101 -9.98 18.86 2.73
C ALA A 101 -10.06 19.02 4.26
N LEU A 102 -11.16 19.61 4.77
CA LEU A 102 -11.44 19.67 6.20
C LEU A 102 -11.57 18.27 6.81
N GLU A 103 -12.33 17.37 6.17
CA GLU A 103 -12.44 15.97 6.57
C GLU A 103 -11.06 15.30 6.64
N LEU A 104 -10.24 15.43 5.58
CA LEU A 104 -8.91 14.84 5.51
C LEU A 104 -7.99 15.38 6.62
N PHE A 105 -8.04 16.68 6.90
CA PHE A 105 -7.29 17.29 8.00
C PHE A 105 -7.67 16.69 9.35
N TYR A 106 -8.96 16.55 9.65
CA TYR A 106 -9.39 15.92 10.90
C TYR A 106 -9.07 14.42 10.96
N LYS A 107 -9.10 13.70 9.82
CA LYS A 107 -8.68 12.29 9.74
C LYS A 107 -7.20 12.13 10.07
N ILE A 108 -6.32 12.93 9.46
CA ILE A 108 -4.88 12.87 9.69
C ILE A 108 -4.54 13.15 11.17
N ASN A 109 -5.28 14.07 11.80
CA ASN A 109 -5.10 14.41 13.21
C ASN A 109 -5.81 13.45 14.19
N GLY A 110 -6.46 12.38 13.71
CA GLY A 110 -7.19 11.43 14.56
C GLY A 110 -8.39 12.03 15.30
N LYS A 111 -8.95 13.14 14.80
CA LYS A 111 -10.06 13.88 15.44
C LYS A 111 -11.45 13.45 14.94
N LEU A 112 -11.51 12.61 13.92
CA LEU A 112 -12.77 12.03 13.44
C LEU A 112 -13.07 10.74 14.19
N VAL A 113 -14.25 10.71 14.82
CA VAL A 113 -14.72 9.56 15.59
C VAL A 113 -15.65 8.73 14.70
N ASP A 114 -15.21 7.52 14.34
CA ASP A 114 -16.06 6.54 13.67
C ASP A 114 -16.78 5.70 14.74
N LYS A 115 -18.05 6.03 15.02
CA LYS A 115 -18.90 5.22 15.92
C LYS A 115 -19.52 4.06 15.12
N ARG A 116 -19.29 2.82 15.56
CA ARG A 116 -19.95 1.62 15.03
C ARG A 116 -20.69 0.91 16.16
N GLU A 117 -21.96 0.61 15.93
CA GLU A 117 -22.73 -0.27 16.81
C GLU A 117 -22.55 -1.71 16.31
N VAL A 118 -21.94 -2.56 17.14
CA VAL A 118 -21.78 -3.99 16.84
C VAL A 118 -22.93 -4.72 17.53
N VAL A 119 -23.91 -5.15 16.75
CA VAL A 119 -25.00 -6.00 17.24
C VAL A 119 -24.52 -7.44 17.18
N THR A 120 -23.94 -7.92 18.29
CA THR A 120 -23.61 -9.34 18.46
C THR A 120 -24.91 -10.10 18.68
N HIS A 121 -25.31 -10.89 17.69
CA HIS A 121 -26.32 -11.91 17.91
C HIS A 121 -25.61 -13.08 18.58
N GLU A 122 -25.74 -13.19 19.89
CA GLU A 122 -25.47 -14.46 20.56
C GLU A 122 -26.51 -15.45 20.01
N GLN A 123 -26.10 -16.29 19.06
CA GLN A 123 -26.82 -17.53 18.83
C GLN A 123 -26.72 -18.30 20.13
N SER A 124 -27.78 -18.22 20.94
CA SER A 124 -27.87 -19.06 22.12
C SER A 124 -27.71 -20.51 21.66
N LEU A 125 -26.81 -21.25 22.31
CA LEU A 125 -26.58 -22.68 22.10
C LEU A 125 -27.85 -23.53 22.32
N ALA A 126 -28.99 -22.93 22.67
CA ALA A 126 -30.27 -23.60 22.80
C ALA A 126 -30.82 -24.12 21.46
N ASP A 127 -30.46 -23.53 20.32
CA ASP A 127 -30.92 -24.00 19.00
C ASP A 127 -30.17 -25.25 18.52
N THR A 128 -29.01 -25.57 19.10
CA THR A 128 -28.17 -26.73 18.69
C THR A 128 -28.31 -27.95 19.62
N LEU A 129 -29.17 -27.88 20.63
CA LEU A 129 -29.34 -28.93 21.64
C LEU A 129 -30.79 -29.46 21.70
N ASP A 130 -31.49 -29.55 20.57
CA ASP A 130 -32.65 -30.44 20.48
C ASP A 130 -32.13 -31.89 20.42
N VAL A 131 -31.63 -32.35 21.57
CA VAL A 131 -31.08 -33.70 21.81
C VAL A 131 -32.10 -34.76 21.42
N ASP A 132 -33.39 -34.44 21.49
CA ASP A 132 -34.48 -35.34 21.13
C ASP A 132 -34.59 -35.54 19.62
N LYS A 133 -34.41 -34.48 18.81
CA LYS A 133 -34.26 -34.63 17.35
C LYS A 133 -33.03 -35.44 16.98
N VAL A 134 -31.89 -35.19 17.62
CA VAL A 134 -30.64 -35.92 17.34
C VAL A 134 -30.77 -37.40 17.70
N LYS A 135 -31.41 -37.74 18.83
CA LYS A 135 -31.72 -39.12 19.21
C LYS A 135 -32.62 -39.80 18.20
N ALA A 136 -33.69 -39.14 17.76
CA ALA A 136 -34.64 -39.70 16.80
C ALA A 136 -33.97 -40.03 15.45
N ASP A 137 -33.03 -39.19 14.99
CA ASP A 137 -32.29 -39.44 13.75
C ASP A 137 -31.28 -40.60 13.88
N ILE A 138 -30.61 -40.73 15.03
CA ILE A 138 -29.73 -41.88 15.31
C ILE A 138 -30.53 -43.20 15.32
N GLU A 139 -31.74 -43.18 15.87
CA GLU A 139 -32.60 -44.35 15.96
C GLU A 139 -33.16 -44.77 14.59
N ARG A 140 -33.52 -43.80 13.73
CA ARG A 140 -33.86 -44.09 12.33
C ARG A 140 -32.69 -44.71 11.56
N LEU A 141 -31.48 -44.21 11.74
CA LEU A 141 -30.28 -44.75 11.07
C LEU A 141 -29.92 -46.17 11.53
N ARG A 142 -30.21 -46.51 12.79
CA ARG A 142 -30.04 -47.87 13.32
C ARG A 142 -31.06 -48.87 12.78
N GLN A 143 -32.25 -48.42 12.40
CA GLN A 143 -33.28 -49.26 11.79
C GLN A 143 -33.09 -49.46 10.27
N SER A 144 -32.23 -48.66 9.64
CA SER A 144 -31.91 -48.74 8.21
C SER A 144 -30.62 -49.51 7.88
N MET A 145 -29.94 -50.08 8.88
CA MET A 145 -28.84 -51.06 8.74
C MET A 145 -29.33 -52.44 9.16
#